data_AF-A0A660NN67-F1
#
_entry.id   AF-A0A660NN67-F1
#
_cell.length_a   1.000
_cell.length_b   1.000
_cell.length_c   1.000
_cell.angle_alpha   90.00
_cell.angle_beta   90.00
_cell.angle_gamma   90.00
#
_symmetry.space_group_name_H-M   'P 1'
#
loop_
_entity.id
_entity.type
_entity.pdbx_description
1 polymer ?
#
loop_
_entity_poly.entity_id
_entity_poly.type
_entity_poly.pdbx_seq_one_letter_code
_entity_poly.pdbx_strand_id
1 'polypeptide(L)'
;MCGLCGLLGEDRHWSSLPTNGQSSNAVLRRLARSRRIAIVNRMLDARRVRVSDWQGSQYLVSTATGKTLLAMNLPDIWRAVAELTGSPFDPLGQEGAEPPAQAIR
;
A
#
# COMPACT_ATOMS: atom_id res chain seq x y z
N MET A 1 -13.56 12.91 11.39
CA MET A 1 -12.46 11.98 11.77
C MET A 1 -11.57 12.63 12.83
N CYS A 2 -11.66 12.17 14.09
CA CYS A 2 -10.99 12.73 15.27
C CYS A 2 -9.46 12.62 15.20
N GLY A 3 -8.74 13.47 15.93
CA GLY A 3 -7.26 13.50 15.95
C GLY A 3 -6.59 12.25 16.56
N LEU A 4 -7.36 11.38 17.22
CA LEU A 4 -6.85 10.22 17.95
C LEU A 4 -6.24 9.14 17.04
N CYS A 5 -6.84 8.87 15.88
CA CYS A 5 -6.26 7.95 14.89
C CYS A 5 -4.87 8.42 14.41
N GLY A 6 -4.65 9.74 14.41
CA GLY A 6 -3.32 10.28 14.13
C GLY A 6 -2.34 9.98 15.26
N LEU A 7 -2.75 10.09 16.52
CA LEU A 7 -1.89 9.94 17.69
C LEU A 7 -1.40 8.51 17.91
N LEU A 8 -2.23 7.52 17.60
CA LEU A 8 -1.96 6.09 17.83
C LEU A 8 -1.52 5.32 16.57
N GLY A 9 -1.63 5.94 15.40
CA GLY A 9 -1.60 5.24 14.10
C GLY A 9 -0.24 5.27 13.42
N GLU A 10 0.57 4.25 13.67
CA GLU A 10 1.31 3.42 12.69
C GLU A 10 2.45 2.70 13.44
N ASP A 11 2.51 1.38 13.29
CA ASP A 11 3.72 0.62 13.61
C ASP A 11 4.90 1.19 12.80
N ARG A 12 6.12 1.12 13.35
CA ARG A 12 7.34 1.67 12.71
C ARG A 12 7.71 0.88 11.46
N HIS A 13 7.01 1.15 10.36
CA HIS A 13 7.29 0.61 9.05
C HIS A 13 8.12 1.63 8.25
N TRP A 14 9.13 1.17 7.51
CA TRP A 14 10.07 2.03 6.77
C TRP A 14 9.38 2.96 5.77
N SER A 15 8.23 2.55 5.23
CA SER A 15 7.47 3.37 4.30
C SER A 15 6.81 4.56 4.97
N SER A 16 6.62 4.51 6.29
CA SER A 16 5.81 5.44 7.07
C SER A 16 6.65 6.55 7.70
N LEU A 17 6.04 7.72 7.92
CA LEU A 17 6.76 8.85 8.48
C LEU A 17 7.18 8.51 9.92
N PRO A 18 8.46 8.67 10.30
CA PRO A 18 8.90 8.38 11.65
C PRO A 18 8.16 9.26 12.67
N THR A 19 7.76 8.65 13.78
CA THR A 19 7.19 9.32 14.95
C THR A 19 8.33 9.65 15.91
N ASN A 20 9.09 10.70 15.62
CA ASN A 20 10.18 11.15 16.48
C ASN A 20 9.66 11.90 17.72
N GLY A 21 9.05 11.18 18.67
CA GLY A 21 8.91 11.56 20.09
C GLY A 21 8.09 12.81 20.45
N GLN A 22 7.83 13.71 19.51
CA GLN A 22 6.95 14.85 19.63
C GLN A 22 5.99 14.72 18.47
N SER A 23 4.70 14.52 18.76
CA SER A 23 3.57 14.63 17.85
C SER A 23 3.97 15.10 16.45
N SER A 24 4.48 14.19 15.60
CA SER A 24 4.71 14.56 14.22
C SER A 24 3.34 14.97 13.71
N ASN A 25 3.22 16.15 13.11
CA ASN A 25 1.94 16.80 12.93
C ASN A 25 0.94 15.78 12.31
N ALA A 26 -0.13 15.43 13.04
CA ALA A 26 -1.07 14.38 12.62
C ALA A 26 -1.66 14.66 11.24
N VAL A 27 -1.74 15.95 10.88
CA VAL A 27 -2.09 16.42 9.54
C VAL A 27 -1.04 16.01 8.51
N LEU A 28 0.25 16.22 8.79
CA LEU A 28 1.34 15.81 7.89
C LEU A 28 1.39 14.29 7.70
N ARG A 29 1.15 13.50 8.75
CA ARG A 29 1.03 12.03 8.61
C ARG A 29 -0.10 11.64 7.68
N ARG A 30 -1.29 12.21 7.89
CA ARG A 30 -2.45 11.99 7.01
C ARG A 30 -2.16 12.40 5.57
N LEU A 31 -1.57 13.57 5.36
CA LEU A 31 -1.19 14.06 4.03
C LEU A 31 -0.18 13.13 3.34
N ALA A 32 0.85 12.67 4.06
CA ALA A 32 1.82 11.72 3.53
C ALA A 32 1.17 10.39 3.15
N ARG A 33 0.25 9.89 4.00
CA ARG A 33 -0.53 8.69 3.74
C ARG A 33 -1.42 8.85 2.52
N SER A 34 -2.17 9.95 2.40
CA SER A 34 -3.00 10.26 1.23
C SER A 34 -2.17 10.35 -0.05
N ARG A 35 -0.98 10.97 0.00
CA ARG A 35 -0.05 11.03 -1.14
C ARG A 35 0.43 9.63 -1.54
N ARG A 36 0.76 8.77 -0.58
CA ARG A 36 1.14 7.38 -0.84
C ARG A 36 0.00 6.62 -1.50
N ILE A 37 -1.22 6.72 -0.97
CA ILE A 37 -2.41 6.10 -1.55
C ILE A 37 -2.63 6.56 -2.99
N ALA A 38 -2.46 7.86 -3.28
CA ALA A 38 -2.59 8.38 -4.64
C ALA A 38 -1.54 7.82 -5.61
N ILE A 39 -0.30 7.60 -5.16
CA ILE A 39 0.75 6.95 -5.97
C ILE A 39 0.39 5.49 -6.24
N VAL A 40 0.02 4.75 -5.18
CA VAL A 40 -0.37 3.33 -5.27
C VAL A 40 -1.55 3.15 -6.21
N ASN A 41 -2.58 3.98 -6.10
CA ASN A 41 -3.76 3.88 -6.97
C ASN A 41 -3.44 4.15 -8.45
N ARG A 42 -2.47 5.01 -8.75
CA ARG A 42 -2.01 5.19 -10.15
C ARG A 42 -1.33 3.93 -10.69
N MET A 43 -0.59 3.19 -9.86
CA MET A 43 0.04 1.93 -10.27
C MET A 43 -0.98 0.80 -10.48
N LEU A 44 -2.09 0.82 -9.74
CA LEU A 44 -3.12 -0.22 -9.75
C LEU A 44 -4.28 0.03 -10.74
N ASP A 45 -4.28 1.17 -11.43
CA ASP A 45 -5.40 1.62 -12.27
C ASP A 45 -5.76 0.59 -13.36
N ALA A 46 -4.75 0.06 -14.05
CA ALA A 46 -4.92 -0.96 -15.09
C ALA A 46 -5.58 -2.26 -14.59
N ARG A 47 -5.45 -2.56 -13.30
CA ARG A 47 -6.01 -3.77 -12.65
C ARG A 47 -7.38 -3.53 -12.02
N ARG A 48 -7.93 -2.31 -12.09
CA ARG A 48 -9.19 -1.91 -11.44
C ARG A 48 -9.24 -2.23 -9.94
N VAL A 49 -8.09 -2.08 -9.27
CA VAL A 49 -7.96 -2.22 -7.82
C VAL A 49 -7.77 -0.83 -7.21
N ARG A 50 -8.47 -0.54 -6.11
CA ARG A 50 -8.34 0.71 -5.36
C ARG A 50 -7.94 0.46 -3.93
N VAL A 51 -7.04 1.29 -3.45
CA VAL A 51 -6.61 1.39 -2.06
C VAL A 51 -7.18 2.66 -1.44
N SER A 52 -7.72 2.55 -0.23
CA SER A 52 -8.18 3.68 0.57
C SER A 52 -7.66 3.60 2.00
N ASP A 53 -7.79 4.71 2.73
CA ASP A 53 -7.46 4.74 4.15
C ASP A 53 -8.54 4.06 4.99
N TRP A 54 -8.13 3.20 5.91
CA TRP A 54 -8.97 2.55 6.90
C TRP A 54 -8.53 2.94 8.31
N GLN A 55 -9.38 3.72 8.98
CA GLN A 55 -9.19 4.16 10.36
C GLN A 55 -7.85 4.87 10.65
N GLY A 56 -7.18 5.40 9.63
CA GLY A 56 -5.91 6.12 9.77
C GLY A 56 -4.70 5.25 10.12
N SER A 57 -4.84 3.92 10.14
CA SER A 57 -3.77 2.99 10.52
C SER A 57 -3.61 1.82 9.56
N GLN A 58 -4.63 1.51 8.76
CA GLN A 58 -4.63 0.38 7.82
C GLN A 58 -5.11 0.82 6.45
N TYR A 59 -4.79 0.03 5.43
CA TYR A 59 -5.23 0.24 4.07
C TYR A 59 -6.37 -0.73 3.76
N LEU A 60 -7.43 -0.25 3.13
CA LEU A 60 -8.46 -1.10 2.55
C LEU A 60 -8.14 -1.25 1.05
N VAL A 61 -7.89 -2.49 0.62
CA VAL A 61 -7.72 -2.84 -0.79
C VAL A 61 -9.05 -3.38 -1.30
N SER A 62 -9.51 -2.89 -2.46
CA SER A 62 -10.83 -3.19 -3.00
C SER A 62 -10.78 -3.39 -4.51
N THR A 63 -11.56 -4.33 -5.03
CA THR A 63 -11.69 -4.61 -6.47
C THR A 63 -12.99 -4.04 -7.03
N ALA A 64 -13.07 -3.90 -8.36
CA ALA A 64 -14.32 -3.52 -9.03
C ALA A 64 -15.49 -4.52 -8.82
N THR A 65 -15.22 -5.76 -8.41
CA THR A 65 -16.24 -6.79 -8.09
C THR A 65 -16.68 -6.76 -6.63
N GLY A 66 -16.15 -5.83 -5.82
CA GLY A 66 -16.53 -5.67 -4.42
C GLY A 66 -15.76 -6.54 -3.43
N LYS A 67 -14.83 -7.39 -3.89
CA LYS A 67 -13.92 -8.10 -2.97
C LYS A 67 -12.98 -7.10 -2.30
N THR A 68 -12.74 -7.27 -1.00
CA THR A 68 -11.88 -6.38 -0.20
C THR A 68 -10.98 -7.15 0.76
N LEU A 69 -9.82 -6.58 1.09
CA LEU A 69 -8.88 -7.05 2.11
C LEU A 69 -8.26 -5.85 2.84
N LEU A 70 -7.95 -6.03 4.12
CA LEU A 70 -7.16 -5.07 4.89
C LEU A 70 -5.67 -5.37 4.74
N ALA A 71 -4.87 -4.31 4.62
CA ALA A 71 -3.41 -4.38 4.60
C ALA A 71 -2.82 -3.42 5.64
N MET A 72 -1.81 -3.90 6.39
CA MET A 72 -1.23 -3.14 7.50
C MET A 72 -0.19 -2.12 7.03
N ASN A 73 0.53 -2.44 5.95
CA ASN A 73 1.66 -1.66 5.45
C ASN A 73 1.73 -1.76 3.91
N LEU A 74 2.75 -1.12 3.32
CA LEU A 74 2.93 -1.09 1.87
C LEU A 74 3.18 -2.48 1.24
N PRO A 75 4.08 -3.34 1.76
CA PRO A 75 4.22 -4.72 1.28
C PRO A 75 2.93 -5.54 1.31
N ASP A 76 2.12 -5.41 2.35
CA ASP A 76 0.86 -6.15 2.49
C ASP A 76 -0.18 -5.72 1.44
N ILE A 77 -0.12 -4.49 0.93
CA ILE A 77 -0.99 -4.05 -0.19
C ILE A 77 -0.74 -4.93 -1.41
N TRP A 78 0.52 -5.22 -1.75
CA TRP A 78 0.86 -6.01 -2.93
C TRP A 78 0.39 -7.46 -2.80
N ARG A 79 0.53 -8.04 -1.60
CA ARG A 79 -0.01 -9.36 -1.27
C ARG A 79 -1.53 -9.39 -1.41
N ALA A 80 -2.23 -8.39 -0.88
CA ALA A 80 -3.67 -8.27 -0.98
C ALA A 80 -4.14 -8.09 -2.43
N VAL A 81 -3.42 -7.30 -3.24
CA VAL A 81 -3.70 -7.16 -4.69
C VAL A 81 -3.57 -8.51 -5.37
N ALA A 82 -2.49 -9.26 -5.11
CA ALA A 82 -2.26 -10.55 -5.73
C ALA A 82 -3.34 -11.58 -5.36
N GLU A 83 -3.75 -11.61 -4.10
CA GLU A 83 -4.82 -12.47 -3.61
C GLU A 83 -6.18 -12.13 -4.24
N LEU A 84 -6.53 -10.84 -4.30
CA LEU A 84 -7.81 -10.38 -4.82
C LEU A 84 -7.94 -10.53 -6.34
N THR A 85 -6.83 -10.41 -7.07
CA THR A 85 -6.80 -10.51 -8.54
C THR A 85 -6.43 -11.89 -9.06
N GLY A 86 -5.86 -12.76 -8.21
CA GLY A 86 -5.40 -14.10 -8.57
C GLY A 86 -4.12 -14.11 -9.41
N SER A 87 -3.38 -13.00 -9.46
CA SER A 87 -2.15 -12.84 -10.25
C SER A 87 -1.11 -12.03 -9.47
N PRO A 88 0.19 -12.40 -9.47
CA PRO A 88 1.21 -11.65 -8.76
C PRO A 88 1.30 -10.20 -9.27
N PHE A 89 1.60 -9.29 -8.36
CA PHE A 89 1.81 -7.88 -8.66
C PHE A 89 3.19 -7.45 -8.17
N ASP A 90 4.04 -7.03 -9.10
CA ASP A 90 5.33 -6.41 -8.78
C ASP A 90 5.22 -4.88 -8.98
N PRO A 91 5.29 -4.08 -7.90
CA PRO A 91 5.25 -2.61 -8.00
C PRO A 91 6.47 -1.99 -8.68
N LEU A 92 7.60 -2.71 -8.79
CA LEU A 92 8.83 -2.22 -9.42
C LEU A 92 8.93 -2.57 -10.91
N GLY A 93 7.99 -3.36 -11.42
CA GLY A 93 7.97 -3.75 -12.82
C GLY A 93 9.04 -4.79 -13.16
N GLN A 94 8.69 -6.07 -12.99
CA GLN A 94 9.29 -7.20 -13.68
C GLN A 94 8.14 -8.06 -14.25
N GLU A 95 7.31 -7.51 -15.14
CA GLU A 95 6.42 -8.33 -15.96
C GLU A 95 7.29 -9.06 -17.01
N GLY A 96 8.00 -10.12 -16.59
CA GLY A 96 8.70 -11.06 -17.49
C GLY A 96 10.22 -10.98 -17.59
N ALA A 97 10.97 -10.94 -16.49
CA ALA A 97 12.41 -11.25 -16.51
C ALA A 97 12.70 -12.62 -15.89
N GLU A 98 12.28 -13.68 -16.58
CA GLU A 98 13.06 -14.92 -16.52
C GLU A 98 14.31 -14.66 -17.38
N PRO A 99 15.54 -14.65 -16.82
CA PRO A 99 16.71 -14.67 -17.68
C PRO A 99 16.64 -15.95 -18.52
N PRO A 100 16.91 -15.92 -19.85
CA PRO A 100 16.86 -17.13 -20.64
C PRO A 100 17.75 -18.18 -20.00
N ALA A 101 17.16 -19.33 -19.67
CA ALA A 101 17.84 -20.54 -19.23
C ALA A 101 18.70 -21.09 -20.39
N GLN A 102 19.75 -20.36 -20.78
CA GLN A 102 20.72 -20.70 -21.84
C GLN A 102 21.83 -19.63 -21.94
N ALA A 103 22.54 -19.36 -20.85
CA ALA A 103 23.81 -18.61 -20.91
C ALA A 103 24.81 -19.10 -19.86
N ILE A 104 24.85 -20.42 -19.64
CA ILE A 104 25.96 -21.09 -18.98
C ILE A 104 26.29 -22.32 -19.84
N ARG A 105 27.09 -22.06 -20.88
CA ARG A 105 27.96 -23.04 -21.53
C ARG A 105 29.32 -22.39 -21.69
#